data_AF-A0AAW7XV95-F1
#
_entry.id   AF-A0AAW7XV95-F1
#
_cell.length_a   1.000
_cell.length_b   1.000
_cell.length_c   1.000
_cell.angle_alpha   90.00
_cell.angle_beta   90.00
_cell.angle_gamma   90.00
#
_symmetry.space_group_name_H-M   'P 1'
#
loop_
_entity.id
_entity.type
_entity.pdbx_description
1 polymer ?
#
loop_
_entity_poly.entity_id
_entity_poly.type
_entity_poly.pdbx_seq_one_letter_code
_entity_poly.pdbx_strand_id
1 'polypeptide(L)'
;MSDPLDIPHMGRKLVWVLSFDGTLDELEALTPEAIAEALGLWAAPDMAHVERFDMATMRDYGFARYLSEAGGFDIGDAAPRLDALTGPVLLIHAKALNDEDTRLSPEPPFQLIARFGTAHDIPPVIGIDSESAKGQLPQGKPPKSPARMSGMVATVVLIFLTFFVAAFVWIGG
;
A
#
# COMPACT_ATOMS: atom_id res chain seq x y z
N MET A 1 -5.70 -9.72 10.67
CA MET A 1 -6.84 -9.29 9.83
C MET A 1 -7.03 -7.81 10.07
N SER A 2 -6.98 -6.97 9.03
CA SER A 2 -7.33 -5.54 9.16
C SER A 2 -8.84 -5.40 9.34
N ASP A 3 -9.26 -4.36 10.06
CA ASP A 3 -10.67 -4.05 10.31
C ASP A 3 -11.41 -3.90 8.96
N PRO A 4 -12.60 -4.51 8.77
CA PRO A 4 -13.36 -4.39 7.54
C PRO A 4 -13.82 -2.95 7.24
N LEU A 5 -13.84 -2.05 8.24
CA LEU A 5 -14.14 -0.63 8.03
C LEU A 5 -12.93 0.17 7.54
N ASP A 6 -11.71 -0.35 7.67
CA ASP A 6 -10.51 0.37 7.23
C ASP A 6 -10.40 0.40 5.71
N ILE A 7 -10.08 1.58 5.17
CA ILE A 7 -9.78 1.81 3.76
C ILE A 7 -8.26 1.85 3.60
N PRO A 8 -7.64 0.78 3.09
CA PRO A 8 -6.20 0.75 2.90
C PRO A 8 -5.80 1.65 1.72
N HIS A 9 -4.74 2.43 1.90
CA HIS A 9 -4.20 3.34 0.87
C HIS A 9 -3.59 2.60 -0.35
N MET A 10 -3.37 1.29 -0.24
CA MET A 10 -2.78 0.50 -1.32
C MET A 10 -3.88 0.01 -2.26
N GLY A 11 -3.71 0.23 -3.57
CA GLY A 11 -4.61 -0.04 -4.70
C GLY A 11 -5.09 -1.48 -4.89
N ARG A 12 -5.58 -2.09 -3.82
CA ARG A 12 -6.22 -3.39 -3.81
C ARG A 12 -7.63 -3.22 -4.36
N LYS A 13 -8.02 -4.14 -5.25
CA LYS A 13 -9.43 -4.26 -5.65
C LYS A 13 -10.22 -4.76 -4.44
N LEU A 14 -10.88 -3.82 -3.77
CA LEU A 14 -11.74 -4.06 -2.61
C LEU A 14 -13.16 -3.58 -2.90
N VAL A 15 -14.12 -4.26 -2.29
CA VAL A 15 -15.53 -3.88 -2.30
C VAL A 15 -16.10 -4.02 -0.90
N TRP A 16 -16.94 -3.07 -0.50
CA TRP A 16 -17.75 -3.16 0.71
C TRP A 16 -19.20 -3.39 0.32
N VAL A 17 -19.84 -4.32 1.03
CA VAL A 17 -21.24 -4.68 0.87
C VAL A 17 -22.00 -4.12 2.06
N LEU A 18 -22.94 -3.21 1.81
CA LEU A 18 -23.76 -2.58 2.83
C LEU A 18 -25.23 -2.89 2.58
N SER A 19 -25.94 -3.36 3.61
CA SER A 19 -27.40 -3.41 3.56
C SER A 19 -27.97 -2.01 3.76
N PHE A 20 -29.13 -1.76 3.18
CA PHE A 20 -29.91 -0.54 3.36
C PHE A 20 -31.27 -0.88 3.97
N ASP A 21 -31.60 -0.23 5.09
CA ASP A 21 -32.92 -0.32 5.71
C ASP A 21 -33.91 0.61 4.99
N GLY A 22 -34.65 0.04 4.05
CA GLY A 22 -35.64 0.75 3.24
C GLY A 22 -35.94 0.02 1.92
N THR A 23 -36.48 0.76 0.97
CA THR A 23 -36.82 0.29 -0.38
C THR A 23 -35.72 0.61 -1.40
N LEU A 24 -35.72 -0.07 -2.54
CA LEU A 24 -34.76 0.21 -3.61
C LEU A 24 -34.92 1.64 -4.14
N ASP A 25 -36.15 2.11 -4.33
CA ASP A 25 -36.45 3.47 -4.81
C ASP A 25 -35.86 4.54 -3.87
N GLU A 26 -35.94 4.32 -2.55
CA GLU A 26 -35.31 5.21 -1.57
C GLU A 26 -33.78 5.19 -1.68
N LEU A 27 -33.17 4.02 -1.85
CA LEU A 27 -31.71 3.88 -2.05
C LEU A 27 -31.25 4.54 -3.37
N GLU A 28 -32.05 4.45 -4.42
CA GLU A 28 -31.78 5.07 -5.72
C GLU A 28 -31.94 6.59 -5.69
N ALA A 29 -32.87 7.10 -4.88
CA ALA A 29 -33.10 8.53 -4.70
C ALA A 29 -32.00 9.23 -3.88
N LEU A 30 -31.16 8.49 -3.14
CA LEU A 30 -30.05 9.07 -2.39
C LEU A 30 -29.04 9.75 -3.32
N THR A 31 -28.73 11.00 -3.00
CA THR A 31 -27.65 11.74 -3.66
C THR A 31 -26.27 11.22 -3.23
N PRO A 32 -25.22 11.44 -4.02
CA PRO A 32 -23.86 11.05 -3.64
C PRO A 32 -23.42 11.65 -2.30
N GLU A 33 -23.83 12.88 -2.00
CA GLU A 33 -23.52 13.58 -0.75
C GLU A 33 -24.21 12.91 0.46
N ALA A 34 -25.46 12.48 0.29
CA ALA A 34 -26.18 11.77 1.35
C ALA A 34 -25.54 10.39 1.63
N ILE A 35 -25.04 9.71 0.58
CA ILE A 35 -24.27 8.47 0.74
C ILE A 35 -22.96 8.76 1.48
N ALA A 36 -22.23 9.82 1.10
CA ALA A 36 -20.99 10.18 1.78
C ALA A 36 -21.22 10.47 3.26
N GLU A 37 -22.21 11.28 3.60
CA GLU A 37 -22.58 11.59 4.99
C GLU A 37 -22.90 10.32 5.78
N ALA A 38 -23.78 9.46 5.27
CA ALA A 38 -24.21 8.26 5.97
C ALA A 38 -23.11 7.19 6.10
N LEU A 39 -22.07 7.23 5.25
CA LEU A 39 -20.93 6.33 5.30
C LEU A 39 -19.71 6.94 6.01
N GLY A 40 -19.79 8.21 6.44
CA GLY A 40 -18.69 8.93 7.08
C GLY A 40 -17.52 9.24 6.14
N LEU A 41 -17.80 9.44 4.85
CA LEU A 41 -16.80 9.79 3.84
C LEU A 41 -16.51 11.30 3.82
N TRP A 42 -15.26 11.65 3.48
CA TRP A 42 -14.82 13.04 3.30
C TRP A 42 -15.39 13.69 2.04
N ALA A 43 -15.64 12.89 1.00
CA ALA A 43 -16.14 13.36 -0.28
C ALA A 43 -17.24 12.46 -0.83
N ALA A 44 -18.05 13.01 -1.74
CA ALA A 44 -19.01 12.25 -2.52
C ALA A 44 -18.30 11.12 -3.31
N PRO A 45 -18.78 9.86 -3.22
CA PRO A 45 -18.16 8.77 -3.95
C PRO A 45 -18.41 8.90 -5.46
N ASP A 46 -17.48 8.37 -6.26
CA ASP A 46 -17.69 8.24 -7.70
C ASP A 46 -18.74 7.18 -7.98
N MET A 47 -19.93 7.63 -8.38
CA MET A 47 -21.09 6.79 -8.63
C MET A 47 -20.89 5.81 -9.79
N ALA A 48 -19.87 5.98 -10.65
CA ALA A 48 -19.50 4.96 -11.65
C ALA A 48 -18.91 3.68 -11.02
N HIS A 49 -18.54 3.75 -9.74
CA HIS A 49 -17.96 2.67 -8.95
C HIS A 49 -18.82 2.32 -7.72
N VAL A 50 -20.10 2.70 -7.77
CA VAL A 50 -21.12 2.37 -6.78
C VAL A 50 -22.24 1.62 -7.48
N GLU A 51 -22.64 0.48 -6.92
CA GLU A 51 -23.71 -0.34 -7.49
C GLU A 51 -24.82 -0.55 -6.45
N ARG A 52 -26.06 -0.57 -6.91
CA ARG A 52 -27.25 -0.79 -6.08
C ARG A 52 -27.94 -2.05 -6.58
N PHE A 53 -28.31 -2.92 -5.64
CA PHE A 53 -28.99 -4.17 -5.96
C PHE A 53 -30.23 -4.34 -5.12
N ASP A 54 -31.28 -4.86 -5.75
CA ASP A 54 -32.38 -5.49 -5.03
C ASP A 54 -32.11 -7.00 -4.93
N MET A 55 -31.95 -7.48 -3.70
CA MET A 55 -31.71 -8.90 -3.44
C MET A 55 -32.85 -9.79 -3.92
N ALA A 56 -34.08 -9.28 -4.04
CA ALA A 56 -35.19 -10.07 -4.59
C ALA A 56 -34.94 -10.47 -6.06
N THR A 57 -34.37 -9.56 -6.86
CA THR A 57 -34.02 -9.83 -8.27
C THR A 57 -32.78 -10.72 -8.43
N MET A 58 -31.91 -10.74 -7.42
CA MET A 58 -30.68 -11.53 -7.42
C MET A 58 -30.89 -12.99 -6.99
N ARG A 59 -32.07 -13.36 -6.46
CA ARG A 59 -32.31 -14.69 -5.87
C ARG A 59 -32.00 -15.86 -6.80
N ASP A 60 -32.35 -15.74 -8.08
CA ASP A 60 -32.18 -16.84 -9.05
C ASP A 60 -30.73 -16.97 -9.53
N TYR A 61 -30.01 -15.85 -9.63
CA TYR A 61 -28.60 -15.83 -10.07
C TYR A 61 -27.62 -16.08 -8.92
N GLY A 62 -27.95 -15.60 -7.72
CA GLY A 62 -27.09 -15.60 -6.53
C GLY A 62 -26.20 -14.35 -6.45
N PHE A 63 -26.27 -13.64 -5.34
CA PHE A 63 -25.47 -12.43 -5.12
C PHE A 63 -24.00 -12.78 -4.84
N ALA A 64 -23.74 -13.88 -4.12
CA ALA A 64 -22.39 -14.40 -3.93
C ALA A 64 -21.74 -14.80 -5.26
N ARG A 65 -22.52 -15.37 -6.19
CA ARG A 65 -22.07 -15.72 -7.54
C ARG A 65 -21.71 -14.48 -8.34
N TYR A 66 -22.50 -13.41 -8.26
CA TYR A 66 -22.18 -12.14 -8.90
C TYR A 66 -20.83 -11.58 -8.42
N LEU A 67 -20.62 -11.50 -7.10
CA LEU A 67 -19.40 -10.96 -6.53
C LEU A 67 -18.16 -11.79 -6.89
N SER A 68 -18.29 -13.12 -6.90
CA SER A 68 -17.16 -14.01 -7.24
C SER A 68 -16.87 -14.05 -8.74
N GLU A 69 -17.87 -14.21 -9.60
CA GLU A 69 -17.67 -14.40 -11.04
C GLU A 69 -17.48 -13.08 -11.81
N ALA A 70 -18.35 -12.09 -11.59
CA ALA A 70 -18.25 -10.79 -12.26
C ALA A 70 -17.25 -9.87 -11.55
N GLY A 71 -17.28 -9.87 -10.22
CA GLY A 71 -16.39 -9.07 -9.38
C GLY A 71 -14.98 -9.66 -9.24
N GLY A 72 -14.80 -10.98 -9.40
CA GLY A 72 -13.52 -11.65 -9.16
C GLY A 72 -13.09 -11.61 -7.69
N PHE A 73 -14.03 -11.45 -6.77
CA PHE A 73 -13.75 -11.36 -5.34
C PHE A 73 -13.69 -12.75 -4.69
N ASP A 74 -12.80 -12.90 -3.71
CA ASP A 74 -12.77 -14.09 -2.88
C ASP A 74 -13.83 -13.98 -1.78
N ILE A 75 -14.87 -14.80 -1.91
CA ILE A 75 -16.04 -14.80 -1.01
C ILE A 75 -15.91 -15.85 0.08
N GLY A 76 -15.08 -16.88 -0.13
CA GLY A 76 -14.91 -18.00 0.81
C GLY A 76 -16.24 -18.54 1.36
N ASP A 77 -16.30 -18.70 2.67
CA ASP A 77 -17.47 -19.22 3.39
C ASP A 77 -18.62 -18.20 3.57
N ALA A 78 -18.48 -16.98 3.05
CA ALA A 78 -19.51 -15.95 3.18
C ALA A 78 -20.69 -16.13 2.22
N ALA A 79 -20.57 -17.02 1.23
CA ALA A 79 -21.58 -17.18 0.17
C ALA A 79 -23.01 -17.43 0.71
N PRO A 80 -23.25 -18.38 1.65
CA PRO A 80 -24.60 -18.61 2.17
C PRO A 80 -25.19 -17.39 2.88
N ARG A 81 -24.36 -16.57 3.54
CA ARG A 81 -24.81 -15.35 4.23
C ARG A 81 -25.18 -14.27 3.23
N LEU A 82 -24.42 -14.12 2.15
CA LEU A 82 -24.69 -13.15 1.10
C LEU A 82 -25.98 -13.48 0.34
N ASP A 83 -26.19 -14.77 0.02
CA ASP A 83 -27.39 -15.20 -0.70
C ASP A 83 -28.65 -15.21 0.19
N ALA A 84 -28.48 -15.11 1.51
CA ALA A 84 -29.57 -14.94 2.47
C ALA A 84 -29.94 -13.47 2.72
N LEU A 85 -29.22 -12.50 2.14
CA LEU A 85 -29.55 -11.09 2.28
C LEU A 85 -30.92 -10.78 1.69
N THR A 86 -31.62 -9.85 2.33
CA THR A 86 -32.94 -9.37 1.92
C THR A 86 -32.95 -7.86 1.86
N GLY A 87 -33.78 -7.30 0.99
CA GLY A 87 -33.87 -5.85 0.80
C GLY A 87 -32.75 -5.30 -0.08
N PRO A 88 -32.62 -3.97 -0.18
CA PRO A 88 -31.62 -3.33 -1.02
C PRO A 88 -30.21 -3.41 -0.43
N VAL A 89 -29.22 -3.52 -1.30
CA VAL A 89 -27.80 -3.56 -0.94
C VAL A 89 -27.04 -2.56 -1.81
N LEU A 90 -26.14 -1.81 -1.17
CA LEU A 90 -25.17 -0.93 -1.80
C LEU A 90 -23.81 -1.62 -1.83
N LEU A 91 -23.17 -1.65 -3.00
CA LEU A 91 -21.77 -2.02 -3.17
C LEU A 91 -20.99 -0.76 -3.46
N ILE A 92 -19.92 -0.56 -2.71
CA ILE A 92 -18.97 0.53 -2.96
C ILE A 92 -17.59 -0.09 -3.21
N HIS A 93 -17.03 0.18 -4.38
CA HIS A 93 -15.68 -0.26 -4.72
C HIS A 93 -14.67 0.74 -4.17
N ALA A 94 -13.46 0.30 -3.82
CA ALA A 94 -12.40 1.21 -3.37
C ALA A 94 -12.11 2.35 -4.34
N LYS A 95 -12.33 2.12 -5.65
CA LYS A 95 -12.17 3.14 -6.69
C LYS A 95 -13.22 4.26 -6.64
N ALA A 96 -14.32 4.06 -5.91
CA ALA A 96 -15.32 5.10 -5.67
C ALA A 96 -14.87 6.11 -4.60
N LEU A 97 -13.90 5.75 -3.77
CA LEU A 97 -13.52 6.49 -2.57
C LEU A 97 -12.38 7.47 -2.86
N ASN A 98 -12.31 8.54 -2.07
CA ASN A 98 -11.22 9.49 -2.15
C ASN A 98 -9.98 8.95 -1.43
N ASP A 99 -8.77 9.40 -1.82
CA ASP A 99 -7.52 9.03 -1.14
C ASP A 99 -7.46 9.53 0.32
N GLU A 100 -8.24 10.56 0.68
CA GLU A 100 -8.39 11.06 2.04
C GLU A 100 -9.31 10.17 2.91
N ASP A 101 -10.13 9.31 2.30
CA ASP A 101 -11.00 8.38 3.02
C ASP A 101 -10.17 7.22 3.57
N THR A 102 -10.03 7.19 4.89
CA THR A 102 -9.21 6.17 5.59
C THR A 102 -10.05 5.11 6.30
N ARG A 103 -11.33 5.39 6.54
CA ARG A 103 -12.24 4.50 7.27
C ARG A 103 -13.70 4.79 6.94
N LEU A 104 -14.50 3.75 6.78
CA LEU A 104 -15.96 3.85 6.72
C LEU A 104 -16.55 3.93 8.14
N SER A 105 -17.61 4.72 8.30
CA SER A 105 -18.41 4.80 9.51
C SER A 105 -19.90 4.77 9.14
N PRO A 106 -20.43 3.61 8.70
CA PRO A 106 -21.82 3.50 8.28
C PRO A 106 -22.77 3.71 9.47
N GLU A 107 -23.67 4.67 9.31
CA GLU A 107 -24.78 4.94 10.21
C GLU A 107 -26.12 4.51 9.56
N PRO A 108 -27.21 4.32 10.34
CA PRO A 108 -28.53 4.07 9.77
C PRO A 108 -28.87 5.11 8.69
N PRO A 109 -29.41 4.70 7.52
CA PRO A 109 -29.99 3.38 7.24
C PRO A 109 -29.00 2.30 6.73
N PHE A 110 -27.69 2.56 6.73
CA PHE A 110 -26.69 1.59 6.25
C PHE A 110 -26.13 0.71 7.37
N GLN A 111 -25.85 -0.54 7.01
CA GLN A 111 -25.08 -1.46 7.86
C GLN A 111 -24.05 -2.21 7.02
N LEU A 112 -22.80 -2.22 7.48
CA LEU A 112 -21.76 -3.01 6.84
C LEU A 112 -22.02 -4.51 7.03
N ILE A 113 -22.13 -5.24 5.93
CA ILE A 113 -22.26 -6.70 5.93
C ILE A 113 -20.90 -7.37 5.83
N ALA A 114 -20.08 -6.94 4.86
CA ALA A 114 -18.79 -7.55 4.59
C ALA A 114 -17.88 -6.64 3.74
N ARG A 115 -16.59 -6.96 3.75
CA ARG A 115 -15.60 -6.42 2.82
C ARG A 115 -14.88 -7.58 2.14
N PHE A 116 -14.81 -7.54 0.82
CA PHE A 116 -14.10 -8.54 0.02
C PHE A 116 -12.95 -7.91 -0.76
N GLY A 117 -11.96 -8.74 -1.09
CA GLY A 117 -10.87 -8.39 -1.98
C GLY A 117 -10.61 -9.52 -2.96
N THR A 118 -9.79 -9.26 -3.97
CA THR A 118 -9.31 -10.33 -4.85
C THR A 118 -8.39 -11.27 -4.09
N ALA A 119 -8.52 -12.57 -4.33
CA ALA A 119 -7.51 -13.54 -3.95
C ALA A 119 -6.18 -13.10 -4.60
N HIS A 120 -5.23 -12.67 -3.79
CA HIS A 120 -3.87 -12.49 -4.30
C HIS A 120 -3.19 -13.84 -4.23
N ASP A 121 -2.94 -14.47 -5.38
CA ASP A 121 -1.70 -15.21 -5.52
C ASP A 121 -0.57 -14.16 -5.49
N ILE A 122 -0.02 -13.90 -4.29
CA ILE A 122 1.34 -13.37 -4.23
C ILE A 122 2.21 -14.61 -4.42
N PRO A 123 2.72 -14.90 -5.64
CA PRO A 123 3.75 -15.91 -5.75
C PRO A 123 4.86 -15.51 -4.78
N PRO A 124 5.37 -16.44 -3.95
CA PRO A 124 6.45 -16.12 -3.04
C PRO A 124 7.55 -15.42 -3.81
N VAL A 125 8.13 -14.36 -3.24
CA VAL A 125 9.32 -13.73 -3.80
C VAL A 125 10.40 -14.80 -3.78
N ILE A 126 10.54 -15.52 -4.90
CA ILE A 126 11.69 -16.38 -5.13
C ILE A 126 12.82 -15.40 -5.37
N GLY A 127 13.61 -15.15 -4.33
CA GLY A 127 14.81 -14.32 -4.44
C GLY A 127 15.62 -14.83 -5.62
N ILE A 128 15.93 -13.97 -6.58
CA ILE A 128 16.84 -14.32 -7.65
C ILE A 128 18.25 -14.35 -7.05
N ASP A 129 18.66 -15.52 -6.56
CA ASP A 129 20.04 -15.80 -6.14
C ASP A 129 20.94 -15.96 -7.37
N SER A 130 21.00 -14.95 -8.24
CA SER A 130 21.97 -14.91 -9.33
C SER A 130 23.21 -14.15 -8.88
N GLU A 131 24.40 -14.64 -9.22
CA GLU A 131 25.68 -13.96 -8.94
C GLU A 131 25.71 -12.52 -9.51
N SER A 132 24.92 -12.24 -10.55
CA SER A 132 24.75 -10.91 -11.14
C SER A 132 24.02 -9.90 -10.26
N ALA A 133 23.33 -10.34 -9.19
CA ALA A 133 22.63 -9.47 -8.24
C ALA A 133 23.54 -8.94 -7.12
N LYS A 134 24.81 -9.37 -7.05
CA LYS A 134 25.80 -8.81 -6.12
C LYS A 134 26.30 -7.48 -6.66
N GLY A 135 25.69 -6.38 -6.20
CA GLY A 135 26.17 -5.03 -6.51
C GLY A 135 27.64 -4.85 -6.12
N GLN A 136 28.47 -4.37 -7.04
CA GLN A 136 29.85 -4.00 -6.75
C GLN A 136 29.90 -2.59 -6.18
N LEU A 137 29.89 -2.46 -4.86
CA LEU A 137 30.25 -1.20 -4.22
C LEU A 137 31.75 -0.96 -4.40
N PRO A 138 32.19 0.25 -4.80
CA PRO A 138 33.61 0.58 -4.80
C PRO A 138 34.13 0.46 -3.36
N GLN A 139 35.03 -0.49 -3.14
CA GLN A 139 35.75 -0.60 -1.87
C GLN A 139 36.45 0.73 -1.60
N GLY A 140 36.08 1.37 -0.49
CA GLY A 140 36.73 2.59 -0.02
C GLY A 140 38.25 2.40 0.04
N LYS A 141 38.98 3.50 -0.18
CA LYS A 141 40.45 3.50 -0.25
C LYS A 141 41.03 2.75 0.96
N PRO A 142 41.86 1.70 0.77
CA PRO A 142 42.41 0.94 1.89
C PRO A 142 43.22 1.87 2.80
N PRO A 143 43.13 1.68 4.13
CA PRO A 143 43.88 2.50 5.08
C PRO A 143 45.38 2.42 4.78
N LYS A 144 46.08 3.56 4.86
CA LYS A 144 47.52 3.59 4.58
C LYS A 144 48.25 2.71 5.59
N SER A 145 49.06 1.76 5.11
CA SER A 145 49.82 0.86 5.98
C SER A 145 50.88 1.62 6.81
N PRO A 146 51.22 1.12 8.01
CA PRO A 146 52.24 1.72 8.88
C PRO A 146 53.60 1.92 8.17
N ALA A 147 53.98 0.97 7.32
CA ALA A 147 55.20 1.05 6.51
C ALA A 147 55.22 2.29 5.61
N ARG A 148 54.09 2.63 4.97
CA ARG A 148 53.99 3.78 4.07
C ARG A 148 54.00 5.12 4.83
N MET A 149 53.53 5.14 6.07
CA MET A 149 53.63 6.32 6.95
C MET A 149 55.07 6.56 7.43
N SER A 150 55.79 5.48 7.80
CA SER A 150 57.19 5.60 8.25
C SER A 150 58.13 6.13 7.16
N GLY A 151 57.91 5.75 5.90
CA GLY A 151 58.70 6.23 4.76
C GLY A 151 58.54 7.74 4.49
N MET A 152 57.33 8.28 4.65
CA MET A 152 57.12 9.74 4.47
C MET A 152 57.80 10.56 5.57
N VAL A 153 57.74 10.09 6.82
CA VAL A 153 58.40 10.78 7.94
C VAL A 153 59.91 10.80 7.74
N ALA A 154 60.51 9.68 7.34
CA ALA A 154 61.94 9.59 7.07
C ALA A 154 62.39 10.60 5.99
N THR A 155 61.64 10.74 4.90
CA THR A 155 61.96 11.69 3.83
C THR A 155 61.91 13.14 4.31
N VAL A 156 60.91 13.51 5.11
CA VAL A 156 60.80 14.87 5.66
C VAL A 156 61.98 15.20 6.57
N VAL A 157 62.39 14.25 7.43
CA VAL A 157 63.54 14.42 8.32
C VAL A 157 64.84 14.59 7.53
N LEU A 158 65.06 13.79 6.48
CA LEU A 158 66.25 13.90 5.64
C LEU A 158 66.33 15.24 4.91
N ILE A 159 65.21 15.72 4.37
CA ILE A 159 65.13 17.04 3.73
C ILE A 159 65.47 18.13 4.74
N PHE A 160 64.86 18.10 5.93
CA PHE A 160 65.14 19.06 6.98
C PHE A 160 66.63 19.06 7.38
N LEU A 161 67.21 17.87 7.62
CA LEU A 161 68.62 17.73 7.99
C LEU A 161 69.54 18.29 6.90
N THR A 162 69.21 18.06 5.62
CA THR A 162 69.98 18.58 4.49
C THR A 162 70.01 20.11 4.49
N PHE A 163 68.86 20.76 4.67
CA PHE A 163 68.79 22.22 4.76
C PHE A 163 69.46 22.76 6.03
N PHE A 164 69.32 22.06 7.15
CA PHE A 164 69.93 22.43 8.42
C PHE A 164 71.46 22.44 8.32
N VAL A 165 72.06 21.37 7.78
CA VAL A 165 73.52 21.29 7.57
C VAL A 165 74.00 22.36 6.59
N ALA A 166 73.29 22.55 5.47
CA ALA A 166 73.64 23.58 4.48
C ALA A 166 73.66 24.99 5.09
N ALA A 167 72.70 25.32 5.96
CA ALA A 167 72.66 26.61 6.64
C ALA A 167 73.86 26.80 7.58
N PHE A 168 74.26 25.77 8.33
CA PHE A 168 75.43 25.83 9.22
C PHE A 168 76.74 26.01 8.46
N VAL A 169 76.91 25.30 7.33
CA VAL A 169 78.08 25.46 6.46
C VAL A 169 78.14 26.87 5.87
N TRP A 170 77.00 27.45 5.52
CA TRP A 170 76.95 28.81 4.98
C TRP A 170 77.26 29.89 6.02
N ILE A 171 76.88 29.68 7.28
CA ILE A 171 77.13 30.65 8.36
C ILE A 171 78.56 30.56 8.91
N GLY A 172 79.16 29.36 8.91
CA GLY A 172 80.51 29.12 9.43
C GLY A 172 81.65 29.17 8.41
N GLY A 173 81.33 29.25 7.11
CA GLY A 173 82.28 29.31 5.99
C GLY A 173 82.53 30.70 5.44
#